data_AF-A0A061P7J3-F1
#
_entry.id   AF-A0A061P7J3-F1
#
_cell.length_a   1.000
_cell.length_b   1.000
_cell.length_c   1.000
_cell.angle_alpha   90.00
_cell.angle_beta   90.00
_cell.angle_gamma   90.00
#
_symmetry.space_group_name_H-M   'P 1'
#
loop_
_entity.id
_entity.type
_entity.pdbx_description
1 polymer ?
#
loop_
_entity_poly.entity_id
_entity_poly.type
_entity_poly.pdbx_seq_one_letter_code
_entity_poly.pdbx_strand_id
1 'polypeptide(L)'
;MPTKGVYQVEVVGGSTGGGGGGMRWHDGVGEPDGSLGQPGDMYLNTSNGDVYANENGTWNQVANIQGPAGSDGANGSDGEQGPPGQDGADGQDAENQFTLEQRDALLELIDDGGDD
;
A
#
# COMPACT_ATOMS: atom_id res chain seq x y z
N MET A 1 14.06 -23.62 -15.82
CA MET A 1 13.79 -23.00 -14.51
C MET A 1 15.07 -23.13 -13.69
N PRO A 2 15.76 -22.05 -13.31
CA PRO A 2 16.95 -22.20 -12.49
C PRO A 2 16.53 -22.63 -11.09
N THR A 3 16.97 -23.81 -10.67
CA THR A 3 16.80 -24.34 -9.32
C THR A 3 17.52 -23.41 -8.35
N LYS A 4 16.76 -22.84 -7.40
CA LYS A 4 17.31 -22.03 -6.31
C LYS A 4 18.11 -22.98 -5.42
N GLY A 5 19.43 -23.01 -5.61
CA GLY A 5 20.32 -23.80 -4.78
C GLY A 5 20.15 -23.37 -3.32
N VAL A 6 19.93 -24.33 -2.42
CA VAL A 6 20.06 -24.07 -0.99
C VAL A 6 21.54 -23.89 -0.75
N TYR A 7 21.97 -22.65 -0.51
CA TYR A 7 23.34 -22.36 -0.08
C TYR A 7 23.40 -22.65 1.42
N GLN A 8 23.95 -23.81 1.79
CA GLN A 8 24.31 -24.07 3.17
C GLN A 8 25.50 -23.16 3.51
N VAL A 9 25.26 -22.13 4.32
CA VAL A 9 26.34 -21.35 4.92
C VAL A 9 26.87 -22.20 6.07
N GLU A 10 27.94 -22.96 5.82
CA GLU A 10 28.75 -23.49 6.91
C GLU A 10 29.63 -22.35 7.40
N VAL A 11 29.45 -21.94 8.65
CA VAL A 11 30.36 -21.02 9.33
C VAL A 11 31.70 -21.76 9.49
N VAL A 12 32.67 -21.47 8.63
CA VAL A 12 34.03 -21.98 8.74
C VAL A 12 34.75 -21.22 9.87
N GLY A 13 34.81 -21.80 11.07
CA GLY A 13 35.62 -21.19 12.14
C GLY A 13 35.27 -21.56 13.56
N GLY A 14 35.03 -22.84 13.85
CA GLY A 14 35.14 -23.36 15.20
C GLY A 14 36.57 -23.81 15.47
N SER A 15 37.34 -23.07 16.27
CA SER A 15 38.39 -23.71 17.06
C SER A 15 38.59 -22.97 18.38
N THR A 16 38.65 -23.79 19.41
CA THR A 16 38.71 -23.48 20.83
C THR A 16 39.93 -22.63 21.21
N GLY A 17 39.69 -21.51 21.89
CA GLY A 17 40.57 -20.99 22.93
C GLY A 17 41.88 -20.30 22.48
N GLY A 18 41.98 -19.02 22.79
CA GLY A 18 43.24 -18.31 23.00
C GLY A 18 43.99 -17.89 21.73
N GLY A 19 44.01 -16.57 21.48
CA GLY A 19 45.06 -15.87 20.72
C GLY A 19 45.54 -16.53 19.43
N GLY A 20 44.88 -16.24 18.30
CA GLY A 20 45.40 -16.58 16.96
C GLY A 20 44.44 -17.33 16.03
N GLY A 21 43.20 -17.61 16.46
CA GLY A 21 42.15 -18.21 15.61
C GLY A 21 41.37 -17.14 14.86
N GLY A 22 40.99 -17.42 13.60
CA GLY A 22 40.42 -16.46 12.65
C GLY A 22 39.14 -15.73 13.11
N MET A 23 38.84 -14.65 12.39
CA MET A 23 37.69 -13.77 12.61
C MET A 23 36.36 -14.53 12.59
N ARG A 24 35.54 -14.39 13.63
CA ARG A 24 34.16 -14.92 13.67
C ARG A 24 33.15 -13.80 13.46
N TRP A 25 32.05 -14.16 12.82
CA TRP A 25 30.87 -13.30 12.69
C TRP A 25 29.81 -13.70 13.71
N HIS A 26 29.24 -12.69 14.35
CA HIS A 26 28.10 -12.77 15.26
C HIS A 26 26.96 -11.93 14.70
N ASP A 27 25.73 -12.18 15.15
CA ASP A 27 24.57 -11.38 14.82
C ASP A 27 23.58 -11.31 15.99
N GLY A 28 22.76 -10.27 16.01
CA GLY A 28 21.75 -10.08 17.04
C GLY A 28 20.98 -8.77 16.89
N VAL A 29 20.02 -8.56 17.79
CA VAL A 29 19.22 -7.33 17.84
C VAL A 29 19.86 -6.36 18.82
N GLY A 30 20.17 -5.15 18.35
CA GLY A 30 20.81 -4.12 19.15
C GLY A 30 22.34 -4.22 19.14
N GLU A 31 22.97 -3.39 19.98
CA GLU A 31 24.43 -3.37 20.14
C GLU A 31 24.95 -4.69 20.76
N PRO A 32 26.15 -5.16 20.37
CA PRO A 32 26.73 -6.37 20.95
C PRO A 32 27.08 -6.18 22.43
N ASP A 33 26.89 -7.25 23.21
CA ASP A 33 27.37 -7.29 24.60
C ASP A 33 28.91 -7.22 24.63
N GLY A 34 29.48 -6.44 25.55
CA GLY A 34 30.94 -6.29 25.67
C GLY A 34 31.68 -7.59 26.01
N SER A 35 31.00 -8.57 26.60
CA SER A 35 31.54 -9.90 26.87
C SER A 35 31.43 -10.87 25.69
N LEU A 36 30.76 -10.48 24.61
CA LEU A 36 30.60 -11.29 23.40
C LEU A 36 31.87 -11.25 22.54
N GLY A 37 32.29 -12.42 22.08
CA GLY A 37 33.36 -12.56 21.09
C GLY A 37 34.76 -12.32 21.65
N GLN A 38 35.71 -12.17 20.74
CA GLN A 38 37.12 -11.87 21.01
C GLN A 38 37.60 -10.75 20.10
N PRO A 39 38.72 -10.07 20.43
CA PRO A 39 39.35 -9.11 19.52
C PRO A 39 39.54 -9.71 18.12
N GLY A 40 39.10 -8.99 17.09
CA GLY A 40 39.09 -9.45 15.72
C GLY A 40 37.81 -10.20 15.29
N ASP A 41 36.77 -10.23 16.11
CA ASP A 41 35.43 -10.69 15.68
C ASP A 41 34.61 -9.54 15.08
N MET A 42 33.59 -9.89 14.29
CA MET A 42 32.60 -8.98 13.70
C MET A 42 31.20 -9.28 14.23
N TYR A 43 30.34 -8.27 14.27
CA TYR A 43 28.95 -8.40 14.68
C TYR A 43 28.02 -7.61 13.75
N LEU A 44 26.88 -8.19 13.38
CA LEU A 44 25.81 -7.52 12.65
C LEU A 44 24.60 -7.29 13.56
N ASN A 45 24.22 -6.03 13.76
CA ASN A 45 22.94 -5.67 14.33
C ASN A 45 21.84 -5.83 13.27
N THR A 46 21.03 -6.88 13.40
CA THR A 46 20.02 -7.25 12.42
C THR A 46 18.80 -6.32 12.41
N SER A 47 18.68 -5.43 13.40
CA SER A 47 17.54 -4.49 13.49
C SER A 47 17.70 -3.26 12.61
N ASN A 48 18.94 -2.82 12.38
CA ASN A 48 19.25 -1.58 11.67
C ASN A 48 20.41 -1.71 10.66
N GLY A 49 21.02 -2.89 10.55
CA GLY A 49 22.13 -3.15 9.64
C GLY A 49 23.48 -2.60 10.10
N ASP A 50 23.63 -2.13 11.34
CA ASP A 50 24.93 -1.69 11.84
C ASP A 50 25.90 -2.87 11.96
N VAL A 51 27.13 -2.67 11.53
CA VAL A 51 28.21 -3.64 11.61
C VAL A 51 29.25 -3.15 12.59
N TYR A 52 29.65 -4.01 13.52
CA TYR A 52 30.62 -3.72 14.57
C TYR A 52 31.84 -4.63 14.42
N ALA A 53 33.01 -4.12 14.80
CA ALA A 53 34.24 -4.88 14.94
C ALA A 53 34.68 -4.87 16.41
N ASN A 54 35.10 -6.02 16.92
CA ASN A 54 35.65 -6.11 18.27
C ASN A 54 37.14 -5.75 18.22
N GLU A 55 37.47 -4.54 18.65
CA GLU A 55 38.85 -4.07 18.73
C GLU A 55 39.30 -4.11 20.19
N ASN A 56 40.20 -5.04 20.49
CA ASN A 56 40.78 -5.21 21.83
C ASN A 56 39.73 -5.39 22.95
N GLY A 57 38.63 -6.08 22.66
CA GLY A 57 37.57 -6.37 23.63
C GLY A 57 36.48 -5.31 23.68
N THR A 58 36.53 -4.31 22.80
CA THR A 58 35.51 -3.27 22.67
C THR A 58 34.87 -3.33 21.29
N TRP A 59 33.55 -3.35 21.25
CA TRP A 59 32.82 -3.32 19.99
C TRP A 59 32.67 -1.89 19.49
N ASN A 60 33.27 -1.62 18.33
CA ASN A 60 33.17 -0.33 17.63
C ASN A 60 32.34 -0.51 16.37
N GLN A 61 31.38 0.38 16.12
CA GLN A 61 30.64 0.39 14.87
C GLN A 61 31.58 0.81 13.73
N VAL A 62 31.65 -0.01 12.67
CA VAL A 62 32.54 0.20 11.52
C VAL A 62 31.79 0.42 10.20
N ALA A 63 30.53 -0.01 10.10
CA ALA A 63 29.70 0.22 8.92
C ALA A 63 28.20 0.15 9.23
N ASN A 64 27.39 0.45 8.22
CA ASN A 64 25.97 0.11 8.16
C ASN A 64 25.69 -0.47 6.76
N ILE A 65 25.02 -1.63 6.70
CA ILE A 65 24.73 -2.34 5.45
C ILE A 65 23.29 -2.15 4.96
N GLN A 66 22.51 -1.30 5.65
CA GLN A 66 21.19 -0.92 5.19
C GLN A 66 21.32 0.08 4.04
N GLY A 67 20.77 -0.28 2.89
CA GLY A 67 20.65 0.64 1.77
C GLY A 67 19.67 1.78 2.06
N PRO A 68 19.65 2.84 1.23
CA PRO A 68 18.61 3.85 1.31
C PRO A 68 17.22 3.19 1.17
N ALA A 69 16.19 3.86 1.69
CA ALA A 69 14.82 3.45 1.45
C ALA A 69 14.55 3.31 -0.06
N GLY A 70 13.75 2.30 -0.44
CA GLY A 70 13.28 2.17 -1.82
C GLY A 70 12.48 3.40 -2.25
N SER A 71 12.36 3.61 -3.56
CA SER A 71 11.45 4.62 -4.10
C SER A 71 10.01 4.32 -3.69
N ASP A 72 9.21 5.36 -3.49
CA ASP A 72 7.77 5.22 -3.31
C ASP A 72 7.14 4.39 -4.44
N GLY A 73 6.07 3.66 -4.11
CA GLY A 73 5.28 2.95 -5.11
C GLY A 73 4.63 3.94 -6.09
N ALA A 74 4.35 3.48 -7.31
CA ALA A 74 3.57 4.26 -8.26
C ALA A 74 2.15 4.50 -7.70
N ASN A 75 1.57 5.66 -8.02
CA ASN A 75 0.16 5.93 -7.76
C ASN A 75 -0.71 4.86 -8.42
N GLY A 76 -1.84 4.53 -7.77
CA GLY A 76 -2.88 3.70 -8.39
C GLY A 76 -3.47 4.39 -9.62
N SER A 77 -4.05 3.60 -10.52
CA SER A 77 -4.85 4.13 -11.63
C SER A 77 -6.11 4.80 -11.11
N ASP A 78 -6.60 5.79 -11.85
CA ASP A 78 -7.93 6.36 -11.63
C ASP A 78 -9.00 5.26 -11.68
N GLY A 79 -10.07 5.44 -10.90
CA GLY A 79 -11.23 4.56 -10.96
C GLY A 79 -11.96 4.69 -12.30
N GLU A 80 -12.69 3.63 -12.68
CA GLU A 80 -13.55 3.68 -13.86
C GLU A 80 -14.64 4.75 -13.68
N GLN A 81 -15.02 5.40 -14.79
CA GLN A 81 -16.17 6.28 -14.80
C GLN A 81 -17.43 5.50 -14.42
N GLY A 82 -18.27 6.07 -13.54
CA GLY A 82 -19.56 5.48 -13.21
C GLY A 82 -20.47 5.34 -14.45
N PRO A 83 -21.44 4.42 -14.42
CA PRO A 83 -22.40 4.29 -15.52
C PRO A 83 -23.19 5.58 -15.71
N PRO A 84 -23.70 5.85 -16.93
CA PRO A 84 -24.66 6.93 -17.17
C PRO A 84 -25.86 6.86 -16.19
N GLY A 85 -26.43 8.04 -15.88
CA GLY A 85 -27.68 8.10 -15.14
C GLY A 85 -28.83 7.44 -15.91
N GLN A 86 -29.86 7.01 -15.19
CA GLN A 86 -31.09 6.54 -15.84
C GLN A 86 -31.80 7.71 -16.51
N ASP A 87 -32.50 7.42 -17.61
CA ASP A 87 -33.37 8.39 -18.26
C ASP A 87 -34.46 8.86 -17.28
N GLY A 88 -34.90 10.11 -17.47
CA GLY A 88 -36.04 10.65 -16.71
C GLY A 88 -37.32 9.89 -17.04
N ALA A 89 -38.27 9.88 -16.10
CA ALA A 89 -39.61 9.37 -16.37
C ALA A 89 -40.29 10.23 -17.45
N ASP A 90 -41.13 9.58 -18.26
CA ASP A 90 -41.98 10.27 -19.21
C ASP A 90 -42.85 11.32 -18.50
N GLY A 91 -43.10 12.44 -19.18
CA GLY A 91 -44.01 13.47 -18.69
C GLY A 91 -45.43 12.92 -18.57
N GLN A 92 -46.15 13.32 -17.52
CA GLN A 92 -47.57 13.02 -17.43
C GLN A 92 -48.34 13.87 -18.44
N ASP A 93 -49.31 13.26 -19.11
CA ASP A 93 -50.27 14.01 -19.93
C ASP A 93 -50.99 15.06 -19.06
N ALA A 94 -51.33 16.20 -19.65
CA ALA A 94 -52.09 17.21 -18.95
C ALA A 94 -53.51 16.70 -18.64
N GLU A 95 -53.91 16.73 -17.36
CA GLU A 95 -55.30 16.46 -16.99
C GLU A 95 -56.21 17.52 -17.60
N ASN A 96 -57.34 17.06 -18.14
CA ASN A 96 -58.32 17.94 -18.77
C ASN A 96 -58.89 18.92 -17.74
N GLN A 97 -58.55 20.20 -17.88
CA GLN A 97 -58.90 21.26 -16.93
C GLN A 97 -60.38 21.69 -17.01
N PHE A 98 -61.09 21.29 -18.08
CA PHE A 98 -62.49 21.63 -18.29
C PHE A 98 -63.37 20.39 -18.21
N THR A 99 -64.37 20.46 -17.35
CA THR A 99 -65.42 19.44 -17.25
C THR A 99 -66.21 19.33 -18.56
N LEU A 100 -66.93 18.21 -18.75
CA LEU A 100 -67.82 18.06 -19.92
C LEU A 100 -68.90 19.14 -19.92
N GLU A 101 -69.47 19.44 -18.75
CA GLU A 101 -70.48 20.50 -18.60
C GLU A 101 -69.95 21.87 -19.04
N GLN A 102 -68.69 22.20 -18.69
CA GLN A 102 -68.06 23.46 -19.13
C GLN A 102 -67.81 23.51 -20.65
N ARG A 103 -67.60 22.37 -21.30
CA ARG A 103 -67.45 22.30 -22.77
C ARG A 103 -68.80 22.38 -23.47
N ASP A 104 -69.80 21.68 -22.96
CA ASP A 104 -71.14 21.66 -23.53
C ASP A 104 -71.82 23.03 -23.40
N ALA A 105 -71.66 23.70 -22.25
CA ALA A 105 -72.15 25.06 -22.05
C ALA A 105 -71.49 26.08 -23.00
N LEU A 106 -70.24 25.84 -23.42
CA LEU A 106 -69.54 26.71 -24.37
C LEU A 106 -69.98 26.47 -25.81
N LEU A 107 -70.34 25.23 -26.15
CA LEU A 107 -70.91 24.87 -27.46
C LEU A 107 -72.32 25.44 -27.64
N GLU A 108 -73.13 25.39 -26.59
CA GLU A 108 -74.48 25.98 -26.58
C GLU A 108 -74.46 27.49 -26.80
N LEU A 109 -73.47 28.20 -26.21
CA LEU A 109 -73.31 29.65 -26.40
C LEU A 109 -72.91 30.04 -27.83
N ILE A 110 -72.26 29.14 -28.57
CA ILE A 110 -71.81 29.41 -29.96
C ILE A 110 -72.95 29.22 -30.97
N ASP A 111 -73.96 28.39 -30.65
CA ASP A 111 -75.09 28.06 -31.54
C ASP A 111 -76.24 29.09 -31.45
N ASP A 112 -76.33 29.88 -30.36
CA ASP A 112 -77.37 30.90 -30.15
C ASP A 112 -77.11 32.23 -30.91
N GLY A 113 -76.02 32.33 -31.68
CA GLY A 113 -75.62 33.57 -32.36
C GLY A 113 -76.04 33.71 -33.83
N GLY A 114 -76.86 32.78 -34.36
CA GLY A 114 -76.97 32.54 -35.80
C GLY A 114 -78.28 32.86 -36.51
N ASP A 115 -79.34 33.30 -35.82
CA ASP A 115 -80.64 33.59 -36.44
C ASP A 115 -81.20 34.94 -35.98
N ASP A 116 -80.98 35.98 -36.80
CA ASP A 116 -81.88 37.13 -37.03
C ASP A 116 -81.44 37.91 -38.30
#